data_AF-A0A2J0L9H7-F1
#
_entry.id   AF-A0A2J0L9H7-F1
#
_cell.length_a   1.000
_cell.length_b   1.000
_cell.length_c   1.000
_cell.angle_alpha   90.00
_cell.angle_beta   90.00
_cell.angle_gamma   90.00
#
_symmetry.space_group_name_H-M   'P 1'
#
loop_
_entity.id
_entity.type
_entity.pdbx_description
1 polymer ?
#
loop_
_entity_poly.entity_id
_entity_poly.type
_entity_poly.pdbx_seq_one_letter_code
_entity_poly.pdbx_strand_id
1 'polypeptide(L)'
;MLAYLLKIGKLWKVIFHNNMRKIITFCLNILLISTVSICFAEEAKTEDKNNDGRPDMWIYYDNNQRPVKIESDRNYDGKLDLWISYGEKGQRKTEIDMNFDGRPDMYSYYQYGQRVKLEMDINYDGKLDQISDYRDGKLIKMQKADKDGKLETLFDLTGRYSSQQKNTQHYETYTQPLDNSKAFPEKQKAQ
;
A
#
# COMPACT_ATOMS: atom_id res chain seq x y z
N MET A 1 51.46 38.22 44.90
CA MET A 1 51.39 36.97 44.10
C MET A 1 50.19 36.07 44.45
N LEU A 2 49.94 35.74 45.72
CA LEU A 2 48.84 34.83 46.15
C LEU A 2 47.41 35.26 45.72
N ALA A 3 47.10 36.55 45.76
CA ALA A 3 45.78 37.06 45.35
C ALA A 3 45.49 36.90 43.84
N TYR A 4 46.54 36.87 43.00
CA TYR A 4 46.41 36.72 41.55
C TYR A 4 46.08 35.27 41.18
N LEU A 5 46.72 34.31 41.86
CA LEU A 5 46.47 32.87 41.68
C LEU A 5 45.06 32.45 42.10
N LEU A 6 44.52 33.02 43.19
CA LEU A 6 43.14 32.77 43.62
C LEU A 6 42.09 33.33 42.64
N LYS A 7 42.39 34.46 41.98
CA LYS A 7 41.50 35.08 40.98
C LYS A 7 41.42 34.23 39.69
N ILE A 8 42.56 33.67 39.27
CA ILE A 8 42.67 32.78 38.11
C ILE A 8 41.91 31.45 38.36
N GLY A 9 42.02 30.88 39.57
CA GLY A 9 41.29 29.66 39.92
C GLY A 9 39.77 29.81 39.92
N LYS A 10 39.24 30.96 40.39
CA LYS A 10 37.80 31.27 40.32
C LYS A 10 37.33 31.47 38.87
N LEU A 11 38.12 32.15 38.04
CA LEU A 11 37.83 32.35 36.62
C LEU A 11 37.84 31.02 35.84
N TRP A 12 38.83 30.15 36.07
CA TRP A 12 38.89 28.82 35.46
C TRP A 12 37.69 27.96 35.85
N LYS A 13 37.26 28.00 37.12
CA LYS A 13 36.09 27.25 37.59
C LYS A 13 34.81 27.71 36.89
N VAL A 14 34.60 29.01 36.72
CA VAL A 14 33.42 29.58 36.03
C VAL A 14 33.44 29.29 34.52
N ILE A 15 34.60 29.43 33.87
CA ILE A 15 34.76 29.13 32.43
C ILE A 15 34.54 27.63 32.16
N PHE A 16 35.10 26.76 33.00
CA PHE A 16 34.93 25.30 32.90
C PHE A 16 33.48 24.88 33.15
N HIS A 17 32.80 25.45 34.16
CA HIS A 17 31.39 25.15 34.44
C HIS A 17 30.46 25.60 33.31
N ASN A 18 30.69 26.77 32.72
CA ASN A 18 29.88 27.29 31.62
C ASN A 18 30.05 26.47 30.33
N ASN A 19 31.27 26.01 30.04
CA ASN A 19 31.52 25.16 28.88
C ASN A 19 30.96 23.74 29.08
N MET A 20 31.06 23.17 30.29
CA MET A 20 30.44 21.88 30.62
C MET A 20 28.91 21.92 30.53
N ARG A 21 28.26 22.99 31.02
CA ARG A 21 26.81 23.17 30.86
C ARG A 21 26.41 23.24 29.38
N LYS A 22 27.15 23.98 28.56
CA LYS A 22 26.91 24.05 27.11
C LYS A 22 27.04 22.69 26.43
N ILE A 23 28.07 21.91 26.77
CA ILE A 23 28.28 20.56 26.24
C ILE A 23 27.13 19.62 26.66
N ILE A 24 26.73 19.63 27.94
CA ILE A 24 25.61 18.81 28.44
C ILE A 24 24.31 19.19 27.74
N THR A 25 24.04 20.50 27.57
CA THR A 25 22.82 20.97 26.90
C THR A 25 22.81 20.61 25.41
N PHE A 26 23.98 20.62 24.75
CA PHE A 26 24.14 20.19 23.36
C PHE A 26 23.92 18.68 23.20
N CYS A 27 24.48 17.85 24.10
CA CYS A 27 24.25 16.41 24.11
C CYS A 27 22.77 16.06 24.39
N LEU A 28 22.09 16.79 25.28
CA LEU A 28 20.66 16.60 25.54
C LEU A 28 19.79 17.00 24.34
N ASN A 29 20.15 18.04 23.58
CA ASN A 29 19.46 18.41 22.34
C ASN A 29 19.68 17.37 21.23
N ILE A 30 20.90 16.82 21.08
CA ILE A 30 21.18 15.73 20.13
C ILE A 30 20.38 14.48 20.50
N LEU A 31 20.30 14.14 21.80
CA LEU A 31 19.49 13.03 22.28
C LEU A 31 18.00 13.25 21.96
N LEU A 32 17.49 14.47 22.18
CA LEU A 32 16.11 14.84 21.86
C LEU A 32 15.80 14.67 20.35
N ILE A 33 16.70 15.15 19.48
CA ILE A 33 16.56 15.05 18.02
C ILE A 33 16.63 13.59 17.55
N SER A 34 17.46 12.75 18.18
CA SER A 34 17.55 11.32 17.84
C SER A 34 16.28 10.53 18.16
N THR A 35 15.50 10.96 19.15
CA THR A 35 14.23 10.31 19.51
C THR A 35 13.07 10.66 18.58
N VAL A 36 13.13 11.80 17.89
CA VAL A 36 12.11 12.20 16.89
C VAL A 36 12.26 11.40 15.59
N SER A 37 13.46 10.85 15.33
CA SER A 37 13.72 9.91 14.23
C SER A 37 13.28 8.46 14.51
N ILE A 38 12.62 8.20 15.64
CA ILE A 38 11.87 6.96 15.79
C ILE A 38 10.79 7.01 14.70
N CYS A 39 11.01 6.20 13.67
CA CYS A 39 10.11 5.98 12.56
C CYS A 39 8.68 5.95 13.08
N PHE A 40 7.80 6.75 12.49
CA PHE A 40 6.39 6.43 12.50
C PHE A 40 6.27 5.06 11.84
N ALA A 41 6.35 4.01 12.64
CA ALA A 41 5.96 2.69 12.24
C ALA A 41 4.46 2.79 12.04
N GLU A 42 4.04 2.91 10.78
CA GLU A 42 2.66 2.69 10.41
C GLU A 42 2.26 1.33 10.97
N GLU A 43 1.23 1.30 11.81
CA GLU A 43 0.81 0.08 12.50
C GLU A 43 0.29 -0.90 11.44
N ALA A 44 1.12 -1.87 11.08
CA ALA A 44 0.79 -2.90 10.11
C ALA A 44 0.41 -4.18 10.85
N LYS A 45 -0.77 -4.73 10.56
CA LYS A 45 -1.09 -6.11 10.97
C LYS A 45 -0.34 -7.05 10.04
N THR A 46 0.44 -7.95 10.62
CA THR A 46 1.22 -8.95 9.88
C THR A 46 0.66 -10.36 10.05
N GLU A 47 0.71 -11.16 8.99
CA GLU A 47 0.34 -12.58 9.02
C GLU A 47 1.46 -13.41 8.40
N ASP A 48 1.92 -14.43 9.14
CA ASP A 48 2.82 -15.48 8.69
C ASP A 48 1.95 -16.71 8.35
N LYS A 49 1.85 -17.05 7.07
CA LYS A 49 0.97 -18.09 6.55
C LYS A 49 1.69 -19.44 6.47
N ASN A 50 3.01 -19.44 6.26
CA ASN A 50 3.80 -20.67 6.15
C ASN A 50 4.45 -21.10 7.49
N ASN A 51 4.37 -20.26 8.53
CA ASN A 51 4.95 -20.41 9.87
C ASN A 51 6.49 -20.51 9.88
N ASP A 52 7.18 -19.81 8.98
CA ASP A 52 8.65 -19.78 8.91
C ASP A 52 9.27 -18.68 9.79
N GLY A 53 8.44 -17.87 10.46
CA GLY A 53 8.86 -16.76 11.30
C GLY A 53 9.05 -15.44 10.55
N ARG A 54 8.78 -15.39 9.25
CA ARG A 54 8.72 -14.18 8.43
C ARG A 54 7.25 -13.89 8.09
N PRO A 55 6.80 -12.63 8.16
CA PRO A 55 5.48 -12.31 7.66
C PRO A 55 5.37 -12.51 6.15
N ASP A 56 4.21 -12.98 5.71
CA ASP A 56 3.86 -13.16 4.29
C ASP A 56 2.82 -12.13 3.82
N MET A 57 2.18 -11.43 4.75
CA MET A 57 1.15 -10.46 4.46
C MET A 57 1.18 -9.30 5.46
N TRP A 58 1.03 -8.07 4.95
CA TRP A 58 0.97 -6.84 5.72
C TRP A 58 -0.30 -6.07 5.36
N ILE A 59 -1.04 -5.62 6.37
CA ILE A 59 -2.23 -4.78 6.22
C ILE A 59 -2.01 -3.49 6.98
N TYR A 60 -2.03 -2.37 6.26
CA TYR A 60 -1.83 -1.02 6.79
C TYR A 60 -3.19 -0.34 6.94
N TYR A 61 -3.37 0.36 8.06
CA TYR A 61 -4.63 1.03 8.41
C TYR A 61 -4.44 2.54 8.55
N ASP A 62 -5.49 3.31 8.23
CA ASP A 62 -5.54 4.73 8.58
C ASP A 62 -5.90 4.94 10.07
N ASN A 63 -5.88 6.20 10.51
CA ASN A 63 -6.27 6.61 11.87
C ASN A 63 -7.69 6.18 12.28
N ASN A 64 -8.55 5.82 11.33
CA ASN A 64 -9.92 5.35 11.56
C ASN A 64 -10.03 3.83 11.48
N GLN A 65 -8.91 3.09 11.53
CA GLN A 65 -8.82 1.63 11.41
C GLN A 65 -9.40 1.07 10.10
N ARG A 66 -9.34 1.84 9.01
CA ARG A 66 -9.72 1.38 7.67
C ARG A 66 -8.47 0.93 6.91
N PRO A 67 -8.49 -0.23 6.23
CA PRO A 67 -7.34 -0.69 5.47
C PRO A 67 -7.07 0.27 4.30
N VAL A 68 -5.83 0.77 4.22
CA VAL A 68 -5.36 1.67 3.15
C VAL A 68 -4.43 0.98 2.16
N LYS A 69 -3.71 -0.05 2.63
CA LYS A 69 -2.78 -0.82 1.81
C LYS A 69 -2.71 -2.27 2.30
N ILE A 70 -2.56 -3.19 1.37
CA ILE A 70 -2.26 -4.60 1.63
C ILE A 70 -1.09 -4.99 0.74
N GLU A 71 -0.14 -5.69 1.31
CA GLU A 71 1.00 -6.28 0.60
C GLU A 71 1.07 -7.77 0.94
N SER A 72 1.37 -8.63 -0.02
CA SER A 72 1.54 -10.06 0.23
C SER A 72 2.67 -10.64 -0.62
N ASP A 73 3.45 -11.51 0.00
CA ASP A 73 4.25 -12.55 -0.62
C ASP A 73 3.36 -13.82 -0.65
N ARG A 74 2.99 -14.29 -1.84
CA ARG A 74 2.11 -15.45 -2.04
C ARG A 74 2.89 -16.72 -2.30
N ASN A 75 4.17 -16.64 -2.68
CA ASN A 75 5.01 -17.80 -2.99
C ASN A 75 6.10 -18.10 -1.94
N TYR A 76 6.20 -17.26 -0.92
CA TYR A 76 7.11 -17.34 0.22
C TYR A 76 8.59 -17.23 -0.17
N ASP A 77 8.91 -16.48 -1.22
CA ASP A 77 10.29 -16.28 -1.68
C ASP A 77 10.98 -15.05 -1.05
N GLY A 78 10.25 -14.29 -0.23
CA GLY A 78 10.68 -13.07 0.44
C GLY A 78 10.48 -11.81 -0.40
N LYS A 79 9.84 -11.90 -1.57
CA LYS A 79 9.44 -10.76 -2.39
C LYS A 79 7.92 -10.62 -2.39
N LEU A 80 7.47 -9.38 -2.39
CA LEU A 80 6.05 -9.09 -2.55
C LEU A 80 5.65 -9.36 -4.00
N ASP A 81 4.45 -9.91 -4.18
CA ASP A 81 3.88 -10.21 -5.49
C ASP A 81 2.40 -9.77 -5.61
N LEU A 82 1.84 -9.18 -4.55
CA LEU A 82 0.51 -8.59 -4.51
C LEU A 82 0.54 -7.28 -3.74
N TRP A 83 -0.01 -6.23 -4.35
CA TRP A 83 -0.27 -4.94 -3.71
C TRP A 83 -1.71 -4.54 -3.94
N ILE A 84 -2.39 -4.13 -2.88
CA ILE A 84 -3.74 -3.55 -2.96
C ILE A 84 -3.69 -2.19 -2.26
N SER A 85 -4.14 -1.14 -2.92
CA SER A 85 -4.29 0.19 -2.31
C SER A 85 -5.74 0.63 -2.37
N TYR A 86 -6.18 1.30 -1.32
CA TYR A 86 -7.51 1.89 -1.19
C TYR A 86 -7.39 3.41 -1.19
N GLY A 87 -8.11 4.05 -2.11
CA GLY A 87 -8.16 5.50 -2.24
C GLY A 87 -9.47 6.07 -1.68
N GLU A 88 -9.66 7.36 -1.92
CA GLU A 88 -10.92 8.02 -1.57
C GLU A 88 -12.08 7.54 -2.46
N LYS A 89 -13.31 7.80 -2.00
CA LYS A 89 -14.53 7.59 -2.81
C LYS A 89 -14.64 6.17 -3.39
N GLY A 90 -14.21 5.14 -2.65
CA GLY A 90 -14.31 3.74 -3.07
C GLY A 90 -13.34 3.33 -4.19
N GLN A 91 -12.29 4.10 -4.43
CA GLN A 91 -11.19 3.70 -5.31
C GLN A 91 -10.41 2.53 -4.72
N ARG A 92 -10.08 1.55 -5.55
CA ARG A 92 -9.12 0.48 -5.20
C ARG A 92 -8.27 0.15 -6.41
N LYS A 93 -6.95 0.01 -6.21
CA LYS A 93 -6.02 -0.53 -7.19
C LYS A 93 -5.45 -1.84 -6.68
N THR A 94 -5.34 -2.83 -7.55
CA THR A 94 -4.71 -4.12 -7.27
C THR A 94 -3.63 -4.35 -8.31
N GLU A 95 -2.43 -4.67 -7.86
CA GLU A 95 -1.23 -4.92 -8.65
C GLU A 95 -0.77 -6.33 -8.32
N ILE A 96 -0.57 -7.18 -9.33
CA ILE A 96 -0.18 -8.57 -9.15
C ILE A 96 1.00 -8.87 -10.06
N ASP A 97 2.08 -9.36 -9.45
CA ASP A 97 3.17 -10.05 -10.14
C ASP A 97 2.73 -11.52 -10.34
N MET A 98 2.55 -11.91 -11.60
CA MET A 98 2.01 -13.22 -11.96
C MET A 98 3.12 -14.26 -12.18
N ASN A 99 4.35 -13.82 -12.46
CA ASN A 99 5.50 -14.68 -12.72
C ASN A 99 6.55 -14.70 -11.58
N PHE A 100 6.36 -13.89 -10.53
CA PHE A 100 7.21 -13.72 -9.36
C PHE A 100 8.60 -13.15 -9.66
N ASP A 101 8.74 -12.30 -10.68
CA ASP A 101 10.00 -11.65 -11.05
C ASP A 101 10.30 -10.36 -10.26
N GLY A 102 9.34 -9.88 -9.47
CA GLY A 102 9.35 -8.65 -8.69
C GLY A 102 8.70 -7.46 -9.38
N ARG A 103 8.06 -7.64 -10.55
CA ARG A 103 7.34 -6.59 -11.29
C ARG A 103 5.87 -6.99 -11.45
N PRO A 104 4.92 -6.07 -11.23
CA PRO A 104 3.51 -6.40 -11.46
C PRO A 104 3.19 -6.51 -12.95
N ASP A 105 2.56 -7.62 -13.32
CA ASP A 105 2.07 -7.93 -14.67
C ASP A 105 0.59 -7.56 -14.84
N MET A 106 -0.17 -7.51 -13.75
CA MET A 106 -1.61 -7.20 -13.77
C MET A 106 -1.92 -5.97 -12.93
N TYR A 107 -2.70 -5.04 -13.51
CA TYR A 107 -3.23 -3.88 -12.81
C TYR A 107 -4.76 -3.85 -12.94
N SER A 108 -5.46 -3.95 -11.82
CA SER A 108 -6.93 -3.83 -11.77
C SER A 108 -7.34 -2.58 -11.01
N TYR A 109 -8.24 -1.79 -11.59
CA TYR A 109 -8.76 -0.57 -11.00
C TYR A 109 -10.25 -0.73 -10.72
N TYR A 110 -10.69 -0.28 -9.55
CA TYR A 110 -12.06 -0.38 -9.10
C TYR A 110 -12.57 0.97 -8.60
N GLN A 111 -13.87 1.18 -8.76
CA GLN A 111 -14.62 2.32 -8.25
C GLN A 111 -15.91 1.80 -7.59
N TYR A 112 -16.10 2.11 -6.31
CA TYR A 112 -17.23 1.65 -5.49
C TYR A 112 -17.45 0.12 -5.58
N GLY A 113 -16.35 -0.64 -5.51
CA GLY A 113 -16.35 -2.10 -5.56
C GLY A 113 -16.47 -2.72 -6.96
N GLN A 114 -16.80 -1.93 -7.99
CA GLN A 114 -16.90 -2.41 -9.37
C GLN A 114 -15.59 -2.19 -10.11
N ARG A 115 -15.13 -3.19 -10.88
CA ARG A 115 -13.95 -3.02 -11.74
C ARG A 115 -14.29 -2.03 -12.84
N VAL A 116 -13.42 -1.05 -13.06
CA VAL A 116 -13.54 -0.05 -14.12
C VAL A 116 -12.48 -0.23 -15.20
N LYS A 117 -11.32 -0.80 -14.84
CA LYS A 117 -10.22 -1.05 -15.78
C LYS A 117 -9.38 -2.25 -15.37
N LEU A 118 -8.86 -2.97 -16.37
CA LEU A 118 -7.87 -4.04 -16.23
C LEU A 118 -6.78 -3.84 -17.29
N GLU A 119 -5.53 -3.93 -16.87
CA GLU A 119 -4.33 -3.88 -17.71
C GLU A 119 -3.51 -5.14 -17.40
N MET A 120 -3.05 -5.86 -18.43
CA MET A 120 -2.27 -7.08 -18.27
C MET A 120 -1.10 -7.14 -19.26
N ASP A 121 0.07 -7.48 -18.76
CA ASP A 121 1.18 -8.11 -19.48
C ASP A 121 1.01 -9.63 -19.33
N ILE A 122 0.74 -10.33 -20.43
CA ILE A 122 0.42 -11.77 -20.43
C ILE A 122 1.67 -12.58 -20.75
N ASN A 123 2.57 -12.01 -21.55
CA ASN A 123 3.78 -12.67 -22.02
C ASN A 123 5.03 -12.31 -21.20
N TYR A 124 4.90 -11.38 -20.24
CA TYR A 124 5.92 -10.93 -19.30
C TYR A 124 7.11 -10.21 -19.95
N ASP A 125 6.87 -9.50 -21.06
CA ASP A 125 7.90 -8.73 -21.78
C ASP A 125 8.03 -7.27 -21.30
N GLY A 126 7.25 -6.88 -20.29
CA GLY A 126 7.16 -5.54 -19.73
C GLY A 126 6.20 -4.61 -20.48
N LYS A 127 5.41 -5.11 -21.44
CA LYS A 127 4.42 -4.34 -22.20
C LYS A 127 3.02 -4.90 -21.99
N LEU A 128 2.03 -4.02 -22.13
CA LEU A 128 0.63 -4.43 -21.99
C LEU A 128 0.16 -5.19 -23.23
N ASP A 129 -0.23 -6.44 -23.01
CA ASP A 129 -0.90 -7.28 -24.00
C ASP A 129 -2.42 -7.07 -24.03
N GLN A 130 -3.01 -6.60 -22.93
CA GLN A 130 -4.46 -6.42 -22.85
C GLN A 130 -4.84 -5.21 -22.00
N ILE A 131 -5.79 -4.41 -22.53
CA ILE A 131 -6.49 -3.37 -21.77
C ILE A 131 -7.99 -3.61 -21.89
N SER A 132 -8.70 -3.54 -20.78
CA SER A 132 -10.15 -3.79 -20.73
C SER A 132 -10.83 -2.74 -19.87
N ASP A 133 -11.80 -2.02 -20.44
CA ASP A 133 -12.59 -1.01 -19.74
C ASP A 133 -14.00 -1.53 -19.45
N TYR A 134 -14.49 -1.19 -18.26
CA TYR A 134 -15.75 -1.70 -17.74
C TYR A 134 -16.67 -0.55 -17.33
N ARG A 135 -17.98 -0.76 -17.44
CA ARG A 135 -19.02 0.13 -16.92
C ARG A 135 -20.18 -0.70 -16.39
N ASP A 136 -20.63 -0.38 -15.17
CA ASP A 136 -21.73 -1.10 -14.49
C ASP A 136 -21.53 -2.63 -14.48
N GLY A 137 -20.29 -3.05 -14.21
CA GLY A 137 -19.86 -4.46 -14.19
C GLY A 137 -19.73 -5.13 -15.56
N LYS A 138 -20.00 -4.43 -16.67
CA LYS A 138 -19.94 -4.98 -18.03
C LYS A 138 -18.68 -4.51 -18.75
N LEU A 139 -18.04 -5.42 -19.48
CA LEU A 139 -16.92 -5.09 -20.36
C LEU A 139 -17.44 -4.28 -21.56
N ILE A 140 -16.93 -3.06 -21.73
CA ILE A 140 -17.41 -2.15 -22.78
C ILE A 140 -16.35 -1.87 -23.85
N LYS A 141 -15.08 -2.10 -23.56
CA LYS A 141 -14.00 -1.95 -24.54
C LYS A 141 -12.89 -2.94 -24.21
N MET A 142 -12.33 -3.55 -25.25
CA MET A 142 -11.19 -4.44 -25.11
C MET A 142 -10.16 -4.14 -26.20
N GLN A 143 -8.92 -3.96 -25.77
CA GLN A 143 -7.76 -3.87 -26.63
C GLN A 143 -6.83 -5.04 -26.35
N LYS A 144 -6.24 -5.63 -27.40
CA LYS A 144 -5.23 -6.68 -27.29
C LYS A 144 -4.04 -6.40 -28.20
N ALA A 145 -2.85 -6.80 -27.79
CA ALA A 145 -1.66 -6.69 -28.60
C ALA A 145 -1.75 -7.65 -29.81
N ASP A 146 -1.31 -7.15 -30.97
CA ASP A 146 -1.02 -7.97 -32.13
C ASP A 146 0.35 -8.68 -31.99
N LYS A 147 0.79 -9.34 -33.06
CA LYS A 147 2.09 -10.06 -33.08
C LYS A 147 3.30 -9.13 -32.92
N ASP A 148 3.13 -7.84 -33.19
CA ASP A 148 4.18 -6.82 -33.12
C ASP A 148 4.13 -6.05 -31.78
N GLY A 149 3.22 -6.42 -30.87
CA GLY A 149 3.03 -5.79 -29.56
C GLY A 149 2.20 -4.50 -29.60
N LYS A 150 1.52 -4.21 -30.71
CA LYS A 150 0.66 -3.02 -30.85
C LYS A 150 -0.76 -3.35 -30.39
N LEU A 151 -1.28 -2.56 -29.45
CA LEU A 151 -2.64 -2.70 -28.96
C LEU A 151 -3.68 -2.33 -30.02
N GLU A 152 -4.44 -3.32 -30.49
CA GLU A 152 -5.59 -3.17 -31.37
C GLU A 152 -6.90 -3.26 -30.59
N THR A 153 -7.90 -2.48 -31.00
CA THR A 153 -9.23 -2.53 -30.39
C THR A 153 -10.03 -3.68 -31.00
N LEU A 154 -10.35 -4.70 -30.18
CA LEU A 154 -11.19 -5.82 -30.61
C LEU A 154 -12.66 -5.43 -30.70
N PHE A 155 -13.12 -4.62 -29.74
CA PHE A 155 -14.42 -3.99 -29.78
C PHE A 155 -14.49 -2.78 -28.86
N ASP A 156 -15.40 -1.86 -29.18
CA ASP A 156 -15.69 -0.67 -28.39
C ASP A 156 -17.19 -0.37 -28.42
N LEU A 157 -17.84 -0.46 -27.26
CA LEU A 157 -19.25 -0.19 -27.03
C LEU A 157 -19.49 1.15 -26.33
N THR A 158 -18.44 1.93 -26.02
CA THR A 158 -18.54 3.18 -25.26
C THR A 158 -19.55 4.17 -25.87
N GLY A 159 -19.60 4.24 -27.21
CA GLY A 159 -20.57 5.05 -27.96
C GLY A 159 -22.01 4.51 -27.89
N ARG A 160 -22.21 3.19 -27.80
CA ARG A 160 -23.55 2.56 -27.72
C ARG A 160 -24.17 2.69 -26.32
N TYR A 161 -23.35 2.58 -25.27
CA TYR A 161 -23.80 2.75 -23.88
C TYR A 161 -24.29 4.17 -23.58
N SER A 162 -23.72 5.18 -24.24
CA SER A 162 -24.13 6.59 -24.07
C SER A 162 -25.54 6.86 -24.62
N SER A 163 -25.96 6.10 -25.64
CA SER A 163 -27.29 6.21 -26.25
C SER A 163 -28.36 5.40 -25.50
N GLN A 164 -27.97 4.28 -24.88
CA GLN A 164 -28.91 3.39 -24.19
C GLN A 164 -29.31 3.89 -22.79
N GLN A 165 -28.44 4.66 -22.11
CA GLN A 165 -28.76 5.25 -20.79
C GLN A 165 -29.87 6.32 -20.82
N LYS A 166 -30.25 6.87 -21.99
CA LYS A 166 -31.46 7.73 -22.06
C LYS A 166 -32.77 6.96 -21.85
N ASN A 167 -32.76 5.61 -21.91
CA ASN A 167 -33.99 4.82 -21.93
C ASN A 167 -34.00 3.65 -20.93
N THR A 168 -33.17 3.68 -19.90
CA THR A 168 -33.21 2.66 -18.84
C THR A 168 -32.88 3.30 -17.50
N GLN A 169 -33.88 4.00 -16.97
CA GLN A 169 -33.98 4.31 -15.55
C GLN A 169 -34.33 3.02 -14.80
N HIS A 170 -33.80 2.90 -13.58
CA HIS A 170 -34.01 1.82 -12.60
C HIS A 170 -33.16 0.55 -12.76
N TYR A 171 -32.03 0.52 -12.04
CA TYR A 171 -31.50 -0.69 -11.42
C TYR A 171 -31.41 -0.41 -9.92
N GLU A 172 -32.22 -1.13 -9.14
CA GLU A 172 -32.24 -1.03 -7.70
C GLU A 172 -30.89 -1.47 -7.11
N THR A 173 -30.43 -0.69 -6.13
CA THR A 173 -29.20 -0.89 -5.38
C THR A 173 -29.31 -2.17 -4.53
N TYR A 174 -28.59 -3.23 -4.90
CA TYR A 174 -28.27 -4.29 -3.95
C TYR A 174 -26.99 -3.92 -3.20
N THR A 175 -27.13 -3.06 -2.18
CA THR A 175 -26.16 -3.04 -1.07
C THR A 175 -26.48 -4.21 -0.16
N GLN A 176 -25.77 -5.32 -0.31
CA GLN A 176 -25.58 -6.21 0.82
C GLN A 176 -24.33 -5.73 1.57
N PRO A 177 -24.42 -5.41 2.88
CA PRO A 177 -23.23 -5.27 3.69
C PRO A 177 -22.49 -6.61 3.67
N LEU A 178 -21.18 -6.60 3.42
CA LEU A 178 -20.35 -7.77 3.70
C LEU A 178 -20.40 -8.02 5.22
N ASP A 179 -21.30 -8.91 5.62
CA ASP A 179 -21.30 -9.50 6.95
C ASP A 179 -20.11 -10.47 7.03
N ASN A 180 -19.00 -9.98 7.58
CA ASN A 180 -17.77 -10.76 7.80
C ASN A 180 -17.91 -11.80 8.95
N SER A 181 -19.11 -12.11 9.44
CA SER A 181 -19.30 -13.06 10.55
C SER A 181 -19.46 -14.53 10.17
N LYS A 182 -19.36 -14.93 8.89
CA LYS A 182 -19.67 -16.31 8.45
C LYS A 182 -18.68 -17.00 7.52
N ALA A 183 -17.38 -16.72 7.64
CA ALA A 183 -16.35 -17.40 6.84
C ALA A 183 -15.30 -18.14 7.69
N PHE A 184 -15.74 -19.02 8.60
CA PHE A 184 -14.89 -20.09 9.16
C PHE A 184 -15.75 -21.33 9.48
N PRO A 185 -15.63 -22.46 8.75
CA PRO A 185 -16.14 -23.71 9.27
C PRO A 185 -15.24 -24.19 10.42
N GLU A 186 -15.88 -24.47 11.56
CA GLU A 186 -15.26 -25.03 12.76
C GLU A 186 -14.45 -26.30 12.44
N LYS A 187 -13.26 -26.37 13.04
CA LYS A 187 -12.47 -27.60 13.13
C LYS A 187 -13.29 -28.69 13.81
N GLN A 188 -13.66 -29.75 13.09
CA GLN A 188 -14.07 -30.99 13.73
C GLN A 188 -12.84 -31.64 14.37
N LYS A 189 -12.88 -31.74 15.70
CA LYS A 189 -11.98 -32.58 16.49
C LYS A 189 -12.30 -34.05 16.16
N ALA A 190 -11.33 -34.80 15.65
CA ALA A 190 -11.38 -36.25 15.66
C ALA A 190 -10.66 -36.76 16.92
N GLN A 191 -11.37 -37.64 17.64
CA GLN A 191 -10.88 -38.47 18.74
C GLN A 191 -10.00 -39.61 18.21
#